data_AF-E9H6V6-F1
#
_entry.id   AF-E9H6V6-F1
#
_cell.length_a   1.000
_cell.length_b   1.000
_cell.length_c   1.000
_cell.angle_alpha   90.00
_cell.angle_beta   90.00
_cell.angle_gamma   90.00
#
_symmetry.space_group_name_H-M   'P 1'
#
loop_
_entity.id
_entity.type
_entity.pdbx_description
1 polymer ?
#
loop_
_entity_poly.entity_id
_entity_poly.type
_entity_poly.pdbx_seq_one_letter_code
_entity_poly.pdbx_strand_id
1 'polypeptide(L)'
;MEQPPPIEDIRKKYESDLQWNLRRAFIERNEEKMERRKLLKLSDNLILTWNLLESFDTTSKFTMNSIIWQEIYGKNSDGRRNLPG
;
A
#
# COMPACT_ATOMS: atom_id res chain seq x y z
N MET A 1 8.03 11.07 23.82
CA MET A 1 7.16 10.49 22.78
C MET A 1 7.91 9.31 22.19
N GLU A 2 7.35 8.11 22.24
CA GLU A 2 8.00 6.93 21.62
C GLU A 2 8.11 7.14 20.12
N GLN A 3 9.34 7.00 19.58
CA GLN A 3 9.52 7.02 18.13
C GLN A 3 8.83 5.79 17.54
N PRO A 4 8.00 5.96 16.50
CA PRO A 4 7.42 4.83 15.80
C PRO A 4 8.52 3.97 15.16
N PRO A 5 8.35 2.64 15.12
CA PRO A 5 9.38 1.71 14.66
C PRO A 5 9.77 1.99 13.19
N PRO A 6 11.00 1.61 12.78
CA PRO A 6 11.45 1.59 11.39
C PRO A 6 10.43 0.91 10.47
N ILE A 7 10.36 1.32 9.21
CA ILE A 7 9.38 0.77 8.25
C ILE A 7 9.62 -0.72 8.07
N GLU A 8 10.88 -1.15 8.05
CA GLU A 8 11.30 -2.54 7.88
C GLU A 8 10.75 -3.46 8.99
N ASP A 9 10.57 -2.92 10.20
CA ASP A 9 10.10 -3.68 11.37
C ASP A 9 8.58 -3.84 11.41
N ILE A 10 7.83 -3.12 10.56
CA ILE A 10 6.35 -3.22 10.51
C ILE A 10 5.85 -4.34 9.57
N ARG A 11 6.76 -4.91 8.77
CA ARG A 11 6.42 -5.99 7.83
C ARG A 11 5.89 -7.19 8.60
N LYS A 12 4.74 -7.71 8.19
CA LYS A 12 4.15 -8.89 8.83
C LYS A 12 4.63 -10.15 8.12
N LYS A 13 4.90 -11.22 8.89
CA LYS A 13 5.43 -12.49 8.36
C LYS A 13 4.55 -13.16 7.30
N TYR A 14 3.26 -12.88 7.33
CA TYR A 14 2.28 -13.43 6.39
C TYR A 14 2.04 -12.53 5.18
N GLU A 15 2.62 -11.32 5.12
CA GLU A 15 2.50 -10.46 3.95
C GLU A 15 3.37 -11.00 2.81
N SER A 16 2.75 -11.26 1.66
CA SER A 16 3.48 -11.55 0.43
C SER A 16 4.35 -10.35 0.03
N ASP A 17 5.39 -10.58 -0.78
CA ASP A 17 6.26 -9.50 -1.24
C ASP A 17 5.48 -8.40 -1.98
N LEU A 18 4.42 -8.78 -2.72
CA LEU A 18 3.55 -7.83 -3.41
C LEU A 18 2.78 -6.94 -2.42
N GLN A 19 2.19 -7.55 -1.39
CA GLN A 19 1.47 -6.83 -0.33
C GLN A 19 2.43 -5.91 0.44
N TRP A 20 3.63 -6.40 0.74
CA TRP A 20 4.64 -5.61 1.41
C TRP A 20 5.09 -4.40 0.59
N ASN A 21 5.39 -4.59 -0.70
CA ASN A 21 5.77 -3.50 -1.59
C ASN A 21 4.68 -2.43 -1.72
N LEU A 22 3.41 -2.87 -1.78
CA LEU A 22 2.26 -1.98 -1.80
C LEU A 22 2.17 -1.14 -0.51
N ARG A 23 2.27 -1.80 0.64
CA ARG A 23 2.20 -1.17 1.95
C ARG A 23 3.33 -0.17 2.15
N ARG A 24 4.55 -0.57 1.78
CA ARG A 24 5.74 0.27 1.86
C ARG A 24 5.59 1.53 1.00
N ALA A 25 5.20 1.37 -0.27
CA ALA A 25 4.99 2.51 -1.17
C ALA A 25 3.89 3.46 -0.67
N PHE A 26 2.82 2.92 -0.09
CA PHE A 26 1.76 3.73 0.53
C PHE A 26 2.28 4.55 1.72
N ILE A 27 3.14 3.97 2.56
CA ILE A 27 3.73 4.66 3.71
C ILE A 27 4.71 5.74 3.24
N GLU A 28 5.68 5.39 2.41
CA GLU A 28 6.69 6.33 1.89
C GLU A 28 6.05 7.54 1.18
N ARG A 29 4.95 7.33 0.42
CA ARG A 29 4.27 8.44 -0.29
C ARG A 29 3.49 9.40 0.62
N ASN A 30 3.15 8.97 1.84
CA ASN A 30 2.25 9.71 2.74
C ASN A 30 2.89 10.07 4.09
N GLU A 31 4.13 9.67 4.35
CA GLU A 31 4.81 9.92 5.63
C GLU A 31 4.98 11.40 5.96
N GLU A 32 5.18 12.25 4.94
CA GLU A 32 5.30 13.71 5.11
C GLU A 32 3.93 14.40 5.24
N LYS A 33 2.84 13.74 4.82
CA LYS A 33 1.50 14.34 4.72
C LYS A 33 0.63 14.07 5.93
N MET A 34 0.95 13.03 6.72
CA MET A 34 0.13 12.67 7.86
C MET A 34 0.94 12.10 9.03
N GLU A 35 0.35 12.17 10.22
CA GLU A 35 0.93 11.59 11.42
C GLU A 35 1.17 10.08 11.26
N ARG A 36 2.40 9.64 11.55
CA ARG A 36 2.85 8.25 11.37
C ARG A 36 1.94 7.21 12.03
N ARG A 37 1.38 7.47 13.21
CA ARG A 37 0.43 6.54 13.86
C ARG A 37 -0.84 6.33 13.05
N LYS A 38 -1.37 7.38 12.42
CA LYS A 38 -2.54 7.29 11.54
C LYS A 38 -2.19 6.58 10.24
N LEU A 39 -1.02 6.89 9.68
CA LEU A 39 -0.51 6.26 8.47
C LEU A 39 -0.37 4.75 8.61
N LEU A 40 0.22 4.29 9.72
CA LEU A 40 0.37 2.87 10.01
C LEU A 40 -1.00 2.16 10.10
N LYS A 41 -1.98 2.76 10.78
CA LYS A 41 -3.36 2.23 10.83
C LYS A 41 -4.00 2.12 9.44
N LEU A 42 -3.84 3.14 8.59
CA LEU A 42 -4.36 3.09 7.22
C LEU A 42 -3.64 2.03 6.38
N SER A 43 -2.33 1.87 6.56
CA SER A 43 -1.54 0.83 5.88
C SER A 43 -2.00 -0.58 6.29
N ASP A 44 -2.38 -0.79 7.55
CA ASP A 44 -2.95 -2.05 8.02
C ASP A 44 -4.31 -2.32 7.37
N ASN A 45 -5.16 -1.30 7.28
CA ASN A 45 -6.46 -1.40 6.63
C ASN A 45 -6.32 -1.73 5.14
N LEU A 46 -5.33 -1.16 4.44
CA LEU A 46 -5.06 -1.46 3.03
C LEU A 46 -4.80 -2.95 2.81
N ILE A 47 -3.97 -3.57 3.65
CA ILE A 47 -3.66 -5.00 3.55
C ILE A 47 -4.83 -5.89 3.97
N LEU A 48 -5.59 -5.48 5.00
CA LEU A 48 -6.84 -6.15 5.36
C LEU A 48 -7.84 -6.14 4.20
N THR A 49 -8.04 -4.99 3.55
CA THR A 49 -8.90 -4.86 2.38
C THR A 49 -8.38 -5.73 1.24
N TRP A 50 -7.07 -5.74 0.96
CA TRP A 50 -6.48 -6.63 -0.04
C TRP A 50 -6.81 -8.11 0.24
N ASN A 51 -6.57 -8.58 1.47
CA ASN A 51 -6.83 -9.97 1.86
C ASN A 51 -8.31 -10.34 1.76
N LEU A 52 -9.21 -9.43 2.14
CA LEU A 52 -10.64 -9.63 1.98
C LEU A 52 -11.02 -9.71 0.50
N LEU A 53 -10.41 -8.89 -0.36
CA LEU A 53 -10.66 -8.89 -1.80
C LEU A 53 -10.16 -10.15 -2.50
N GLU A 54 -9.10 -10.78 -2.00
CA GLU A 54 -8.67 -12.10 -2.48
C GLU A 54 -9.75 -13.17 -2.32
N SER A 55 -10.77 -12.95 -1.48
CA SER A 55 -11.93 -13.85 -1.35
C SER A 55 -13.07 -13.58 -2.35
N PHE A 56 -13.07 -12.45 -3.06
CA PHE A 56 -14.11 -12.09 -4.04
C PHE A 56 -13.86 -12.71 -5.43
N ASP A 57 -14.76 -12.50 -6.39
CA ASP A 57 -14.59 -13.00 -7.77
C ASP A 57 -13.46 -12.29 -8.54
N THR A 58 -13.04 -12.90 -9.66
CA THR A 58 -11.88 -12.47 -10.46
C THR A 58 -12.05 -11.07 -11.05
N THR A 59 -13.28 -10.69 -11.42
CA THR A 59 -13.62 -9.39 -12.01
C THR A 59 -13.48 -8.25 -11.00
N SER A 60 -13.91 -8.50 -9.76
CA SER A 60 -13.81 -7.55 -8.65
C SER A 60 -12.34 -7.31 -8.25
N LYS A 61 -11.52 -8.37 -8.23
CA LYS A 61 -10.07 -8.27 -7.96
C LYS A 61 -9.33 -7.43 -8.99
N PHE A 62 -9.60 -7.65 -10.29
CA PHE A 62 -8.92 -6.92 -11.36
C PHE A 62 -9.24 -5.42 -11.30
N THR A 63 -10.51 -5.07 -11.08
CA THR A 63 -10.96 -3.69 -11.03
C THR A 63 -10.34 -2.94 -9.84
N MET A 64 -10.33 -3.53 -8.65
CA MET A 64 -9.73 -2.88 -7.48
C MET A 64 -8.21 -2.84 -7.52
N ASN A 65 -7.53 -3.89 -8.03
CA ASN A 65 -6.09 -3.81 -8.26
C ASN A 65 -5.76 -2.65 -9.20
N SER A 66 -6.50 -2.49 -10.29
CA SER A 66 -6.31 -1.34 -11.20
C SER A 66 -6.47 0.01 -10.50
N ILE A 67 -7.49 0.16 -9.64
CA ILE A 67 -7.74 1.41 -8.89
C ILE A 67 -6.62 1.68 -7.87
N ILE A 68 -6.22 0.68 -7.08
CA ILE A 68 -5.17 0.80 -6.07
C ILE A 68 -3.82 1.14 -6.75
N TRP A 69 -3.50 0.46 -7.86
CA TRP A 69 -2.30 0.76 -8.64
C TRP A 69 -2.34 2.15 -9.27
N GLN A 70 -3.49 2.62 -9.75
CA GLN A 70 -3.65 4.01 -10.22
C GLN A 70 -3.51 5.03 -9.08
N GLU A 71 -4.02 4.76 -7.90
CA GLU A 71 -3.92 5.72 -6.80
C GLU A 71 -2.48 5.78 -6.26
N ILE A 72 -1.79 4.64 -6.17
CA ILE A 72 -0.45 4.54 -5.60
C ILE A 72 0.66 4.84 -6.63
N TYR A 73 0.46 4.54 -7.91
CA TYR A 73 1.47 4.71 -8.97
C TYR A 73 1.00 5.54 -10.17
N GLY A 74 -0.25 5.98 -10.19
CA GLY A 74 -0.81 6.78 -11.27
C GLY A 74 -0.38 8.25 -11.20
N LYS A 75 0.44 8.59 -12.19
CA LYS A 75 0.85 9.92 -12.69
C LYS A 75 1.89 10.69 -11.87
N ASN A 76 3.12 10.68 -12.39
CA ASN A 76 3.95 11.88 -12.45
C ASN A 76 3.32 12.85 -13.48
N SER A 77 3.58 14.16 -13.33
CA SER A 77 3.18 15.25 -14.24
C SER A 77 3.56 15.04 -15.71
N ASP A 78 4.39 14.04 -15.99
CA ASP A 78 5.07 13.84 -17.28
C ASP A 78 4.52 12.64 -18.07
N GLY A 79 3.41 12.04 -17.61
CA GLY A 79 2.66 11.02 -18.37
C GLY A 79 3.31 9.64 -18.45
N ARG A 80 4.37 9.36 -17.69
CA ARG A 80 5.01 8.02 -17.63
C ARG A 80 4.49 7.21 -16.44
N ARG A 81 4.27 5.90 -16.67
CA ARG A 81 3.93 4.91 -15.61
C ARG A 81 5.20 4.54 -14.86
N ASN A 82 5.18 4.62 -13.53
CA ASN A 82 6.20 3.97 -12.69
C ASN A 82 5.88 2.47 -12.65
N LEU A 83 6.57 1.70 -13.50
CA LEU A 83 6.61 0.25 -13.35
C LEU A 83 7.70 -0.09 -12.32
N PRO A 84 7.44 -1.02 -11.38
CA PRO A 84 8.51 -1.57 -10.56
C PRO A 84 9.48 -2.35 -11.47
N GLY A 85 10.76 -2.03 -11.37
CA GLY A 85 11.86 -2.77 -11.99
C GLY A 85 12.22 -4.02 -11.20
#